data_AF-A0A1M5ITV4-F1
#
_entry.id   AF-A0A1M5ITV4-F1
#
_cell.length_a   1.000
_cell.length_b   1.000
_cell.length_c   1.000
_cell.angle_alpha   90.00
_cell.angle_beta   90.00
_cell.angle_gamma   90.00
#
_symmetry.space_group_name_H-M   'P 1'
#
loop_
_entity.id
_entity.type
_entity.pdbx_description
1 polymer ?
#
loop_
_entity_poly.entity_id
_entity_poly.type
_entity_poly.pdbx_seq_one_letter_code
_entity_poly.pdbx_strand_id
1 'polypeptide(L)'
;MFDGTGFAPDWFALLGREVLRERRAALIAEACAWTVGLSDRPHHTRLRGRLVATGSTIGDRAATGQALSGEEDGRIELGDARPGSFQDALNAVDADGTVFADRFDREVIEPFVLDTCVAAADRARRTRPAQWADLLDDLGEDPADADPADVVRAGEWEQPLRTEAEHLVLAALGRTPLLEVEAEGLPLSLVRAAEATARAAVRAAAPEPEEDLSAALFLALAAVRESGLPSPVPPGEAPRLTGVLLEQGLEPAEVTGVLPHLPLAPGTADRVRDLL
;
A
#
# COMPACT_ATOMS: atom_id res chain seq x y z
N MET A 1 -30.71 23.17 -24.19
CA MET A 1 -32.03 22.66 -23.81
C MET A 1 -31.81 21.96 -22.48
N PHE A 2 -32.04 22.67 -21.37
CA PHE A 2 -31.88 22.12 -20.03
C PHE A 2 -33.19 21.40 -19.71
N ASP A 3 -33.18 20.08 -19.82
CA ASP A 3 -34.33 19.25 -19.52
C ASP A 3 -34.10 18.60 -18.15
N GLY A 4 -35.05 18.82 -17.23
CA GLY A 4 -35.25 17.96 -16.07
C GLY A 4 -34.51 18.29 -14.77
N THR A 5 -35.07 19.20 -13.98
CA THR A 5 -34.89 19.25 -12.52
C THR A 5 -35.52 18.02 -11.84
N GLY A 6 -34.87 16.86 -11.93
CA GLY A 6 -35.21 15.67 -11.17
C GLY A 6 -34.14 15.41 -10.12
N PHE A 7 -34.50 15.42 -8.84
CA PHE A 7 -33.70 14.77 -7.78
C PHE A 7 -33.74 13.25 -8.01
N ALA A 8 -33.18 12.78 -9.12
CA ALA A 8 -32.92 11.36 -9.30
C ALA A 8 -31.86 10.99 -8.26
N PRO A 9 -32.13 10.01 -7.38
CA PRO A 9 -31.13 9.59 -6.42
C PRO A 9 -29.91 9.10 -7.19
N ASP A 10 -28.72 9.54 -6.77
CA ASP A 10 -27.45 9.07 -7.32
C ASP A 10 -27.45 7.54 -7.29
N TRP A 11 -27.59 6.95 -8.47
CA TRP A 11 -27.76 5.51 -8.63
C TRP A 11 -26.50 4.76 -8.24
N PHE A 12 -25.33 5.40 -8.39
CA PHE A 12 -24.05 4.81 -8.01
C PHE A 12 -23.91 4.83 -6.49
N ALA A 13 -24.27 5.93 -5.83
CA ALA A 13 -24.35 5.97 -4.37
C ALA A 13 -25.30 4.89 -3.81
N LEU A 14 -26.46 4.67 -4.45
CA LEU A 14 -27.37 3.58 -4.06
C LEU A 14 -26.74 2.19 -4.22
N LEU A 15 -26.02 1.96 -5.32
CA LEU A 15 -25.31 0.71 -5.55
C LEU A 15 -24.18 0.51 -4.52
N GLY A 16 -23.41 1.56 -4.20
CA GLY A 16 -22.39 1.51 -3.16
C GLY A 16 -22.97 1.07 -1.82
N ARG A 17 -24.12 1.63 -1.42
CA ARG A 17 -24.84 1.22 -0.19
C ARG A 17 -25.33 -0.23 -0.25
N GLU A 18 -25.80 -0.69 -1.39
CA GLU A 18 -26.20 -2.08 -1.60
C GLU A 18 -25.02 -3.03 -1.37
N VAL A 19 -23.87 -2.76 -2.01
CA VAL A 19 -22.66 -3.55 -1.86
C VAL A 19 -22.11 -3.47 -0.43
N LEU A 20 -22.16 -2.31 0.23
CA LEU A 20 -21.77 -2.17 1.64
C LEU A 20 -22.60 -3.09 2.56
N ARG A 21 -23.91 -3.18 2.32
CA ARG A 21 -24.81 -4.07 3.10
C ARG A 21 -24.48 -5.54 2.87
N GLU A 22 -24.18 -5.94 1.63
CA GLU A 22 -23.72 -7.29 1.33
C GLU A 22 -22.40 -7.62 2.04
N ARG A 23 -21.50 -6.64 2.11
CA ARG A 23 -20.18 -6.78 2.75
C ARG A 23 -20.18 -6.52 4.26
N ARG A 24 -21.33 -6.27 4.89
CA ARG A 24 -21.43 -5.92 6.32
C ARG A 24 -20.71 -6.91 7.23
N ALA A 25 -20.85 -8.21 6.99
CA ALA A 25 -20.20 -9.23 7.81
C ALA A 25 -18.67 -9.14 7.72
N ALA A 26 -18.13 -8.86 6.52
CA ALA A 26 -16.70 -8.65 6.33
C ALA A 26 -16.23 -7.37 7.03
N LEU A 27 -17.00 -6.28 6.98
CA LEU A 27 -16.68 -5.04 7.69
C LEU A 27 -16.57 -5.27 9.21
N ILE A 28 -17.55 -5.97 9.78
CA ILE A 28 -17.55 -6.29 11.22
C ILE A 28 -16.35 -7.18 11.56
N ALA A 29 -16.04 -8.17 10.72
CA ALA A 29 -14.88 -9.05 10.95
C ALA A 29 -13.56 -8.27 10.91
N GLU A 30 -13.36 -7.37 9.94
CA GLU A 30 -12.18 -6.49 9.87
C GLU A 30 -12.09 -5.58 11.11
N ALA A 31 -13.21 -5.04 11.58
CA ALA A 31 -13.25 -4.25 12.80
C ALA A 31 -12.84 -5.05 14.04
N CYS A 32 -13.37 -6.27 14.21
CA CYS A 32 -12.96 -7.16 15.29
C CYS A 32 -11.47 -7.53 15.18
N ALA A 33 -10.98 -7.85 13.98
CA ALA A 33 -9.57 -8.21 13.77
C ALA A 33 -8.63 -7.04 14.10
N TRP A 34 -9.02 -5.82 13.76
CA TRP A 34 -8.25 -4.61 14.07
C TRP A 34 -8.11 -4.36 15.58
N THR A 35 -9.13 -4.71 16.37
CA THR A 35 -9.07 -4.54 17.84
C THR A 35 -8.10 -5.46 18.53
N VAL A 36 -7.69 -6.57 17.90
CA VAL A 36 -6.85 -7.58 18.54
C VAL A 36 -5.54 -6.97 19.04
N GLY A 37 -5.30 -7.09 20.35
CA GLY A 37 -4.11 -6.58 21.01
C GLY A 37 -4.24 -5.12 21.47
N LEU A 38 -5.41 -4.48 21.33
CA LEU A 38 -5.67 -3.20 22.00
C LEU A 38 -5.64 -3.35 23.51
N SER A 39 -6.20 -4.44 24.05
CA SER A 39 -6.24 -4.73 25.49
C SER A 39 -4.85 -4.78 26.14
N ASP A 40 -3.84 -5.18 25.39
CA ASP A 40 -2.46 -5.31 25.88
C ASP A 40 -1.70 -3.97 25.88
N ARG A 41 -2.27 -2.93 25.24
CA ARG A 41 -1.61 -1.64 25.14
C ARG A 41 -1.67 -0.87 26.46
N PRO A 42 -0.62 -0.07 26.79
CA PRO A 42 -0.69 0.86 27.90
C PRO A 42 -1.79 1.90 27.70
N HIS A 43 -2.54 2.19 28.75
CA HIS A 43 -3.59 3.19 28.71
C HIS A 43 -3.04 4.58 29.03
N HIS A 44 -3.40 5.56 28.20
CA HIS A 44 -3.06 6.97 28.33
C HIS A 44 -4.33 7.83 28.47
N THR A 45 -4.21 8.98 29.11
CA THR A 45 -5.28 9.98 29.22
C THR A 45 -4.67 11.37 29.06
N ARG A 46 -5.44 12.33 28.53
CA ARG A 46 -5.06 13.74 28.68
C ARG A 46 -5.53 14.29 30.03
N LEU A 47 -4.60 14.92 30.74
CA LEU A 47 -4.86 15.64 31.98
C LEU A 47 -4.34 17.06 31.81
N ARG A 48 -5.25 18.03 31.69
CA ARG A 48 -4.91 19.44 31.47
C ARG A 48 -4.06 19.62 30.20
N GLY A 49 -4.48 18.98 29.11
CA GLY A 49 -3.79 19.03 27.82
C GLY A 49 -2.44 18.31 27.76
N ARG A 50 -2.05 17.54 28.79
CA ARG A 50 -0.84 16.72 28.78
C ARG A 50 -1.21 15.25 28.74
N LEU A 51 -0.57 14.49 27.86
CA LEU A 51 -0.72 13.06 27.80
C LEU A 51 0.02 12.40 28.98
N VAL A 52 -0.68 11.54 29.72
CA VAL A 52 -0.14 10.84 30.90
C VAL A 52 -0.48 9.36 30.80
N ALA A 53 0.53 8.50 30.98
CA ALA A 53 0.34 7.07 31.13
C ALA A 53 -0.29 6.78 32.50
N THR A 54 -1.35 5.98 32.52
CA THR A 54 -2.08 5.66 33.76
C THR A 54 -1.45 4.54 34.59
N GLY A 55 -0.46 3.84 34.04
CA GLY A 55 0.24 2.73 34.70
C GLY A 55 -0.47 1.37 34.61
N SER A 56 -1.62 1.29 33.94
CA SER A 56 -2.31 0.04 33.60
C SER A 56 -2.50 -0.10 32.09
N THR A 57 -2.95 -1.28 31.66
CA THR A 57 -3.32 -1.52 30.26
C THR A 57 -4.78 -1.17 30.00
N ILE A 58 -5.14 -1.01 28.73
CA ILE A 58 -6.53 -0.84 28.29
C ILE A 58 -7.40 -2.01 28.78
N GLY A 59 -6.90 -3.25 28.67
CA GLY A 59 -7.60 -4.45 29.09
C GLY A 59 -7.87 -4.51 30.60
N ASP A 60 -6.90 -4.15 31.43
CA ASP A 60 -7.04 -4.12 32.90
C ASP A 60 -8.13 -3.11 33.33
N ARG A 61 -8.16 -1.94 32.69
CA ARG A 61 -9.20 -0.92 32.93
C ARG A 61 -10.57 -1.39 32.46
N ALA A 62 -10.64 -1.94 31.26
CA ALA A 62 -11.90 -2.48 30.71
C ALA A 62 -12.47 -3.59 31.61
N ALA A 63 -11.62 -4.52 32.07
CA ALA A 63 -12.01 -5.62 32.95
C ALA A 63 -12.49 -5.14 34.34
N THR A 64 -11.95 -4.02 34.82
CA THR A 64 -12.36 -3.40 36.09
C THR A 64 -13.49 -2.36 35.95
N GLY A 65 -14.07 -2.23 34.75
CA GLY A 65 -15.19 -1.32 34.48
C GLY A 65 -14.80 0.16 34.55
N GLN A 66 -13.51 0.47 34.40
CA GLN A 66 -13.01 1.83 34.35
C GLN A 66 -13.12 2.38 32.92
N ALA A 67 -13.46 3.66 32.80
CA ALA A 67 -13.50 4.33 31.50
C ALA A 67 -12.11 4.35 30.84
N LEU A 68 -12.10 4.17 29.52
CA LEU A 68 -10.93 4.26 28.66
C LEU A 68 -10.80 5.65 28.02
N SER A 69 -11.92 6.33 27.79
CA SER A 69 -11.92 7.72 27.34
C SER A 69 -11.64 8.70 28.48
N GLY A 70 -10.80 9.70 28.25
CA GLY A 70 -10.68 10.88 29.10
C GLY A 70 -11.78 11.90 28.85
N GLU A 71 -12.04 12.81 29.80
CA GLU A 71 -13.02 13.89 29.64
C GLU A 71 -12.68 14.86 28.49
N GLU A 72 -11.40 14.95 28.12
CA GLU A 72 -10.88 15.86 27.08
C GLU A 72 -10.76 15.20 25.69
N ASP A 73 -10.99 13.89 25.57
CA ASP A 73 -10.45 13.09 24.46
C ASP A 73 -11.51 12.47 23.52
N GLY A 74 -12.74 12.26 23.97
CA GLY A 74 -13.77 11.56 23.18
C GLY A 74 -14.30 12.36 21.98
N ARG A 75 -14.54 11.68 20.84
CA ARG A 75 -15.30 12.26 19.72
C ARG A 75 -16.74 12.46 20.17
N ILE A 76 -17.28 13.67 20.01
CA ILE A 76 -18.66 14.00 20.40
C ILE A 76 -19.65 13.11 19.64
N GLU A 77 -19.33 12.78 18.38
CA GLU A 77 -20.14 11.93 17.51
C GLU A 77 -20.29 10.51 18.04
N LEU A 78 -19.33 10.03 18.83
CA LEU A 78 -19.36 8.71 19.45
C LEU A 78 -20.23 8.69 20.72
N GLY A 79 -20.60 9.83 21.32
CA GLY A 79 -21.52 9.86 22.46
C GLY A 79 -21.10 9.03 23.69
N ASP A 80 -22.07 8.72 24.56
CA ASP A 80 -21.81 8.07 25.86
C ASP A 80 -21.55 6.56 25.74
N ALA A 81 -20.26 6.22 25.75
CA ALA A 81 -19.79 4.84 25.72
C ALA A 81 -19.98 4.13 27.06
N ARG A 82 -20.21 2.81 27.03
CA ARG A 82 -20.13 1.97 28.23
C ARG A 82 -18.65 1.76 28.59
N PRO A 83 -18.22 1.93 29.85
CA PRO A 83 -16.85 1.63 30.25
C PRO A 83 -16.41 0.22 29.82
N GLY A 84 -15.24 0.13 29.17
CA GLY A 84 -14.66 -1.10 28.65
C GLY A 84 -15.31 -1.67 27.38
N SER A 85 -16.22 -0.93 26.73
CA SER A 85 -16.80 -1.33 25.44
C SER A 85 -15.91 -0.96 24.26
N PHE A 86 -16.20 -1.53 23.08
CA PHE A 86 -15.56 -1.14 21.82
C PHE A 86 -15.62 0.37 21.57
N GLN A 87 -16.78 0.99 21.78
CA GLN A 87 -16.97 2.43 21.62
C GLN A 87 -16.16 3.26 22.63
N ASP A 88 -15.97 2.77 23.84
CA ASP A 88 -15.10 3.40 24.85
C ASP A 88 -13.63 3.31 24.43
N ALA A 89 -13.22 2.17 23.87
CA ALA A 89 -11.89 2.00 23.31
C ALA A 89 -11.62 2.93 22.12
N LEU A 90 -12.60 3.14 21.24
CA LEU A 90 -12.48 4.12 20.14
C LEU A 90 -12.31 5.56 20.65
N ASN A 91 -12.88 5.90 21.79
CA ASN A 91 -12.73 7.23 22.42
C ASN A 91 -11.43 7.38 23.25
N ALA A 92 -10.64 6.32 23.40
CA ALA A 92 -9.37 6.38 24.10
C ALA A 92 -8.25 6.90 23.20
N VAL A 93 -7.16 7.37 23.81
CA VAL A 93 -5.96 7.86 23.12
C VAL A 93 -4.80 6.88 23.22
N ASP A 94 -3.97 6.84 22.18
CA ASP A 94 -2.71 6.10 22.18
C ASP A 94 -1.55 6.89 22.82
N ALA A 95 -0.34 6.32 22.74
CA ALA A 95 0.87 6.90 23.30
C ALA A 95 1.34 8.18 22.58
N ASP A 96 0.88 8.41 21.36
CA ASP A 96 1.13 9.64 20.60
C ASP A 96 0.03 10.69 20.86
N GLY A 97 -1.01 10.31 21.62
CA GLY A 97 -2.16 11.13 21.92
C GLY A 97 -3.17 11.18 20.78
N THR A 98 -3.12 10.23 19.83
CA THR A 98 -4.11 10.10 18.75
C THR A 98 -5.30 9.31 19.26
N VAL A 99 -6.51 9.72 18.90
CA VAL A 99 -7.74 9.01 19.28
C VAL A 99 -7.84 7.74 18.45
N PHE A 100 -8.20 6.61 19.08
CA PHE A 100 -8.31 5.33 18.38
C PHE A 100 -9.37 5.35 17.27
N ALA A 101 -10.41 6.17 17.38
CA ALA A 101 -11.39 6.41 16.32
C ALA A 101 -10.74 6.92 15.02
N ASP A 102 -9.84 7.92 15.09
CA ASP A 102 -9.17 8.46 13.89
C ASP A 102 -8.28 7.41 13.22
N ARG A 103 -7.68 6.56 14.05
CA ARG A 103 -6.86 5.45 13.57
C ARG A 103 -7.73 4.34 12.98
N PHE A 104 -8.85 4.02 13.60
CA PHE A 104 -9.82 3.05 13.10
C PHE A 104 -10.39 3.49 11.75
N ASP A 105 -10.71 4.77 11.60
CA ASP A 105 -11.20 5.32 10.35
C ASP A 105 -10.17 5.11 9.22
N ARG A 106 -8.93 5.53 9.44
CA ARG A 106 -7.84 5.42 8.46
C ARG A 106 -7.38 3.99 8.17
N GLU A 107 -7.34 3.12 9.18
CA GLU A 107 -6.81 1.75 9.03
C GLU A 107 -7.87 0.74 8.60
N VAL A 108 -9.16 1.01 8.85
CA VAL A 108 -10.26 0.06 8.59
C VAL A 108 -11.33 0.67 7.69
N ILE A 109 -11.94 1.80 8.07
CA ILE A 109 -13.12 2.34 7.37
C ILE A 109 -12.76 2.84 5.97
N GLU A 110 -11.74 3.69 5.84
CA GLU A 110 -11.36 4.28 4.55
C GLU A 110 -10.96 3.22 3.52
N PRO A 111 -10.04 2.27 3.82
CA PRO A 111 -9.67 1.25 2.85
C PRO A 111 -10.84 0.32 2.50
N PHE A 112 -11.63 -0.09 3.49
CA PHE A 112 -12.77 -0.98 3.25
C PHE A 112 -13.84 -0.33 2.37
N VAL A 113 -14.10 0.96 2.58
CA VAL A 113 -15.08 1.71 1.78
C VAL A 113 -14.58 1.92 0.36
N LEU A 114 -13.30 2.28 0.17
CA LEU A 114 -12.70 2.34 -1.18
C LEU A 114 -12.86 1.01 -1.92
N ASP A 115 -12.49 -0.12 -1.29
CA ASP A 115 -12.67 -1.45 -1.88
C ASP A 115 -14.15 -1.74 -2.21
N THR A 116 -15.08 -1.22 -1.40
CA THR A 116 -16.53 -1.40 -1.59
C THR A 116 -17.03 -0.60 -2.78
N CYS A 117 -16.56 0.63 -2.94
CA CYS A 117 -16.86 1.46 -4.10
C CYS A 117 -16.29 0.86 -5.39
N VAL A 118 -15.05 0.34 -5.34
CA VAL A 118 -14.44 -0.35 -6.49
C VAL A 118 -15.24 -1.60 -6.88
N ALA A 119 -15.66 -2.41 -5.90
CA ALA A 119 -16.52 -3.56 -6.16
C ALA A 119 -17.90 -3.15 -6.75
N ALA A 120 -18.44 -2.00 -6.34
CA ALA A 120 -19.65 -1.42 -6.90
C ALA A 120 -19.43 -0.95 -8.35
N ALA A 121 -18.30 -0.31 -8.66
CA ALA A 121 -17.90 0.07 -10.01
C ALA A 121 -17.77 -1.15 -10.94
N ASP A 122 -17.09 -2.21 -10.49
CA ASP A 122 -16.97 -3.45 -11.28
C ASP A 122 -18.31 -4.16 -11.49
N ARG A 123 -19.23 -4.06 -10.52
CA ARG A 123 -20.61 -4.54 -10.71
C ARG A 123 -21.36 -3.66 -11.70
N ALA A 124 -21.26 -2.34 -11.59
CA ALA A 124 -21.90 -1.40 -12.51
C ALA A 124 -21.46 -1.62 -13.96
N ARG A 125 -20.14 -1.74 -14.21
CA ARG A 125 -19.57 -2.05 -15.53
C ARG A 125 -20.19 -3.28 -16.18
N ARG A 126 -20.41 -4.34 -15.40
CA ARG A 126 -20.96 -5.62 -15.89
C ARG A 126 -22.47 -5.63 -16.04
N THR A 127 -23.19 -4.93 -15.17
CA THR A 127 -24.66 -5.06 -15.07
C THR A 127 -25.42 -3.88 -15.64
N ARG A 128 -24.77 -2.72 -15.77
CA ARG A 128 -25.36 -1.45 -16.22
C ARG A 128 -24.39 -0.70 -17.15
N PRO A 129 -23.89 -1.34 -18.23
CA PRO A 129 -22.82 -0.78 -19.05
C PRO A 129 -23.17 0.57 -19.69
N ALA A 130 -24.43 0.80 -20.06
CA ALA A 130 -24.88 2.07 -20.63
C ALA A 130 -24.83 3.21 -19.58
N GLN A 131 -25.41 3.00 -18.40
CA GLN A 131 -25.38 3.99 -17.31
C GLN A 131 -23.96 4.24 -16.79
N TRP A 132 -23.10 3.21 -16.85
CA TRP A 132 -21.69 3.36 -16.54
C TRP A 132 -20.98 4.25 -17.56
N ALA A 133 -21.22 4.06 -18.86
CA ALA A 133 -20.65 4.91 -19.91
C ALA A 133 -21.11 6.37 -19.77
N ASP A 134 -22.40 6.60 -19.48
CA ASP A 134 -22.94 7.95 -19.22
C ASP A 134 -22.25 8.59 -18.01
N LEU A 135 -22.05 7.82 -16.93
CA LEU A 135 -21.33 8.29 -15.73
C LEU A 135 -19.86 8.65 -16.02
N LEU A 136 -19.18 7.88 -16.86
CA LEU A 136 -17.81 8.20 -17.26
C LEU A 136 -17.75 9.47 -18.09
N ASP A 137 -18.69 9.67 -19.01
CA ASP A 137 -18.79 10.91 -19.81
C ASP A 137 -19.03 12.13 -18.90
N ASP A 138 -19.93 12.00 -17.91
CA ASP A 138 -20.20 13.03 -16.91
C ASP A 138 -18.96 13.39 -16.07
N LEU A 139 -18.10 12.41 -15.79
CA LEU A 139 -16.84 12.61 -15.07
C LEU A 139 -15.66 13.03 -15.97
N GLY A 140 -15.83 12.97 -17.30
CA GLY A 140 -14.76 13.24 -18.26
C GLY A 140 -13.71 12.13 -18.35
N GLU A 141 -14.06 10.90 -17.98
CA GLU A 141 -13.18 9.72 -17.98
C GLU A 141 -13.31 8.91 -19.28
N ASP A 142 -12.19 8.44 -19.84
CA ASP A 142 -12.20 7.61 -21.05
C ASP A 142 -12.59 6.15 -20.72
N PRO A 143 -13.66 5.58 -21.32
CA PRO A 143 -14.06 4.19 -21.10
C PRO A 143 -12.99 3.14 -21.38
N ALA A 144 -12.00 3.42 -22.24
CA ALA A 144 -10.91 2.51 -22.56
C ALA A 144 -9.87 2.40 -21.44
N ASP A 145 -9.67 3.49 -20.70
CA ASP A 145 -8.58 3.65 -19.71
C ASP A 145 -9.09 3.88 -18.28
N ALA A 146 -10.40 4.01 -18.07
CA ALA A 146 -11.01 4.27 -16.76
C ALA A 146 -10.78 3.12 -15.77
N ASP A 147 -9.81 3.30 -14.87
CA ASP A 147 -9.63 2.47 -13.68
C ASP A 147 -10.79 2.72 -12.71
N PRO A 148 -11.55 1.68 -12.30
CA PRO A 148 -12.59 1.80 -11.28
C PRO A 148 -12.18 2.59 -10.03
N ALA A 149 -10.93 2.49 -9.57
CA ALA A 149 -10.47 3.23 -8.41
C ALA A 149 -10.37 4.74 -8.68
N ASP A 150 -9.90 5.15 -9.86
CA ASP A 150 -9.79 6.56 -10.25
C ASP A 150 -11.17 7.17 -10.46
N VAL A 151 -12.07 6.43 -11.11
CA VAL A 151 -13.48 6.83 -11.26
C VAL A 151 -14.12 7.07 -9.89
N VAL A 152 -13.92 6.13 -8.95
CA VAL A 152 -14.47 6.26 -7.59
C VAL A 152 -13.97 7.50 -6.87
N ARG A 153 -12.69 7.84 -7.03
CA ARG A 153 -12.11 9.06 -6.46
C ARG A 153 -12.66 10.32 -7.11
N ALA A 154 -12.80 10.32 -8.43
CA ALA A 154 -13.33 11.47 -9.18
C ALA A 154 -14.77 11.83 -8.78
N GLY A 155 -15.60 10.83 -8.48
CA GLY A 155 -16.97 11.05 -7.98
C GLY A 155 -17.12 11.19 -6.48
N GLU A 156 -16.03 11.13 -5.70
CA GLU A 156 -15.99 11.32 -4.23
C GLU A 156 -16.98 10.42 -3.44
N TRP A 157 -17.40 9.28 -4.02
CA TRP A 157 -18.47 8.44 -3.44
C TRP A 157 -18.10 7.74 -2.14
N GLU A 158 -16.81 7.69 -1.80
CA GLU A 158 -16.33 7.11 -0.57
C GLU A 158 -16.83 7.87 0.67
N GLN A 159 -16.81 9.21 0.63
CA GLN A 159 -17.10 10.04 1.80
C GLN A 159 -18.46 9.74 2.45
N PRO A 160 -19.59 9.72 1.71
CA PRO A 160 -20.88 9.37 2.32
C PRO A 160 -20.96 7.92 2.79
N LEU A 161 -20.23 6.99 2.17
CA LEU A 161 -20.20 5.58 2.57
C LEU A 161 -19.37 5.36 3.84
N ARG A 162 -18.33 6.16 4.09
CA ARG A 162 -17.52 6.10 5.33
C ARG A 162 -18.38 6.29 6.57
N THR A 163 -19.25 7.31 6.59
CA THR A 163 -20.18 7.54 7.70
C THR A 163 -21.18 6.39 7.88
N GLU A 164 -21.71 5.82 6.78
CA GLU A 164 -22.62 4.66 6.87
C GLU A 164 -21.89 3.41 7.40
N ALA A 165 -20.65 3.18 7.00
CA ALA A 165 -19.82 2.09 7.50
C ALA A 165 -19.50 2.24 8.99
N GLU A 166 -19.07 3.43 9.45
CA GLU A 166 -18.83 3.72 10.87
C GLU A 166 -20.07 3.43 11.72
N HIS A 167 -21.23 3.92 11.29
CA HIS A 167 -22.50 3.65 11.98
C HIS A 167 -22.87 2.17 12.00
N LEU A 168 -22.60 1.41 10.93
CA LEU A 168 -22.86 -0.03 10.89
C LEU A 168 -21.98 -0.79 11.89
N VAL A 169 -20.72 -0.41 12.03
CA VAL A 169 -19.80 -0.98 13.02
C VAL A 169 -20.26 -0.63 14.43
N LEU A 170 -20.52 0.66 14.72
CA LEU A 170 -20.96 1.10 16.04
C LEU A 170 -22.29 0.45 16.45
N ALA A 171 -23.23 0.29 15.51
CA ALA A 171 -24.48 -0.41 15.77
C ALA A 171 -24.28 -1.90 16.08
N ALA A 172 -23.24 -2.54 15.53
CA ALA A 172 -22.96 -3.96 15.74
C ALA A 172 -22.11 -4.23 17.00
N LEU A 173 -21.10 -3.39 17.24
CA LEU A 173 -20.04 -3.65 18.22
C LEU A 173 -19.97 -2.61 19.34
N GLY A 174 -20.55 -1.41 19.15
CA GLY A 174 -20.30 -0.24 20.01
C GLY A 174 -20.40 -0.52 21.50
N ARG A 175 -21.46 -1.23 21.93
CA ARG A 175 -21.70 -1.53 23.35
C ARG A 175 -21.15 -2.89 23.81
N THR A 176 -20.56 -3.66 22.91
CA THR A 176 -19.96 -4.96 23.20
C THR A 176 -18.66 -4.76 23.98
N PRO A 177 -18.39 -5.57 25.02
CA PRO A 177 -17.12 -5.51 25.75
C PRO A 177 -15.92 -5.70 24.81
N LEU A 178 -14.89 -4.86 24.95
CA LEU A 178 -13.71 -4.89 24.08
C LEU A 178 -13.09 -6.29 23.99
N LEU A 179 -12.94 -6.98 25.13
CA LEU A 179 -12.35 -8.32 25.20
C LEU A 179 -13.15 -9.37 24.40
N GLU A 180 -14.47 -9.23 24.31
CA GLU A 180 -15.31 -10.11 23.49
C GLU A 180 -15.13 -9.83 22.00
N VAL A 181 -14.99 -8.54 21.62
CA VAL A 181 -14.73 -8.12 20.25
C VAL A 181 -13.35 -8.62 19.78
N GLU A 182 -12.33 -8.50 20.63
CA GLU A 182 -10.99 -9.03 20.32
C GLU A 182 -11.02 -10.54 20.14
N ALA A 183 -11.73 -11.27 21.00
CA ALA A 183 -11.82 -12.73 20.91
C ALA A 183 -12.43 -13.19 19.58
N GLU A 184 -13.47 -12.50 19.09
CA GLU A 184 -14.08 -12.77 17.78
C GLU A 184 -13.13 -12.43 16.61
N GLY A 185 -12.26 -11.43 16.78
CA GLY A 185 -11.31 -10.97 15.76
C GLY A 185 -10.06 -11.83 15.60
N LEU A 186 -9.70 -12.63 16.62
CA LEU A 186 -8.47 -13.44 16.65
C LEU A 186 -8.24 -14.30 15.39
N PRO A 187 -9.24 -15.03 14.86
CA PRO A 187 -9.00 -15.87 13.69
C PRO A 187 -8.55 -15.08 12.46
N LEU A 188 -9.22 -13.95 12.18
CA LEU A 188 -8.89 -13.12 11.01
C LEU A 188 -7.58 -12.36 11.20
N SER A 189 -7.29 -11.86 12.41
CA SER A 189 -6.02 -11.16 12.69
C SER A 189 -4.80 -12.07 12.47
N LEU A 190 -4.88 -13.35 12.86
CA LEU A 190 -3.83 -14.34 12.61
C LEU A 190 -3.64 -14.63 11.12
N VAL A 191 -4.74 -14.73 10.35
CA VAL A 191 -4.68 -14.91 8.90
C VAL A 191 -3.99 -13.72 8.24
N ARG A 192 -4.35 -12.48 8.63
CA ARG A 192 -3.72 -11.26 8.12
C ARG A 192 -2.25 -11.16 8.48
N ALA A 193 -1.88 -11.53 9.70
CA ALA A 193 -0.48 -11.57 10.13
C ALA A 193 0.34 -12.60 9.31
N ALA A 194 -0.23 -13.78 9.05
CA ALA A 194 0.39 -14.80 8.21
C ALA A 194 0.51 -14.32 6.74
N GLU A 195 -0.53 -13.69 6.20
CA GLU A 195 -0.52 -13.10 4.85
C GLU A 195 0.55 -12.00 4.72
N ALA A 196 0.63 -11.08 5.68
CA ALA A 196 1.63 -10.03 5.72
C ALA A 196 3.05 -10.61 5.80
N THR A 197 3.26 -11.63 6.63
CA THR A 197 4.54 -12.35 6.73
C THR A 197 4.91 -13.04 5.42
N ALA A 198 3.94 -13.70 4.77
CA ALA A 198 4.14 -14.34 3.47
C ALA A 198 4.46 -13.31 2.38
N ARG A 199 3.74 -12.19 2.34
CA ARG A 199 3.98 -11.09 1.38
C ARG A 199 5.35 -10.46 1.60
N ALA A 200 5.78 -10.26 2.85
CA ALA A 200 7.11 -9.76 3.18
C ALA A 200 8.23 -10.76 2.83
N ALA A 201 7.94 -12.07 2.88
CA ALA A 201 8.88 -13.12 2.50
C ALA A 201 9.08 -13.23 0.98
N VAL A 202 8.12 -12.76 0.17
CA VAL A 202 8.31 -12.58 -1.26
C VAL A 202 9.21 -11.36 -1.47
N ARG A 203 10.52 -11.61 -1.47
CA ARG A 203 11.55 -10.64 -1.86
C ARG A 203 11.13 -10.00 -3.18
N ALA A 204 11.01 -8.68 -3.22
CA ALA A 204 10.96 -7.94 -4.48
C ALA A 204 12.10 -8.45 -5.36
N ALA A 205 11.82 -8.84 -6.60
CA ALA A 205 12.85 -9.17 -7.56
C ALA A 205 13.85 -8.01 -7.53
N ALA A 206 15.11 -8.29 -7.22
CA ALA A 206 16.15 -7.29 -7.35
C ALA A 206 16.08 -6.78 -8.80
N PRO A 207 16.16 -5.46 -9.06
CA PRO A 207 16.34 -5.00 -10.41
C PRO A 207 17.54 -5.75 -10.97
N GLU A 208 17.36 -6.40 -12.13
CA GLU A 208 18.51 -7.00 -12.81
C GLU A 208 19.56 -5.89 -12.98
N PRO A 209 20.82 -6.12 -12.59
CA PRO A 209 21.83 -5.10 -12.82
C PRO A 209 21.92 -4.90 -14.33
N GLU A 210 21.54 -3.73 -14.82
CA GLU A 210 22.08 -3.23 -16.09
C GLU A 210 23.61 -3.30 -15.95
N GLU A 211 24.25 -4.11 -16.79
CA GLU A 211 25.70 -4.24 -16.82
C GLU A 211 26.32 -2.87 -17.12
N ASP A 212 26.69 -2.16 -16.07
CA ASP A 212 27.46 -0.93 -16.15
C ASP A 212 28.86 -1.26 -16.68
N LEU A 213 29.04 -1.10 -18.00
CA LEU A 213 30.31 -1.27 -18.69
C LEU A 213 31.42 -0.35 -18.12
N SER A 214 31.14 0.57 -17.20
CA SER A 214 32.14 1.43 -16.56
C SER A 214 33.25 0.64 -15.87
N ALA A 215 32.93 -0.46 -15.18
CA ALA A 215 33.92 -1.30 -14.52
C ALA A 215 34.78 -2.07 -15.55
N ALA A 216 34.14 -2.69 -16.54
CA ALA A 216 34.80 -3.39 -17.63
C ALA A 216 35.71 -2.44 -18.45
N LEU A 217 35.25 -1.21 -18.71
CA LEU A 217 36.00 -0.20 -19.45
C LEU A 217 37.23 0.26 -18.68
N PHE A 218 37.10 0.44 -17.36
CA PHE A 218 38.23 0.78 -16.49
C PHE A 218 39.33 -0.30 -16.56
N LEU A 219 38.94 -1.57 -16.42
CA LEU A 219 39.86 -2.71 -16.51
C LEU A 219 40.49 -2.79 -17.90
N ALA A 220 39.71 -2.66 -18.97
CA ALA A 220 40.20 -2.71 -20.34
C ALA A 220 41.24 -1.61 -20.65
N LEU A 221 40.99 -0.38 -20.20
CA LEU A 221 41.92 0.74 -20.39
C LEU A 221 43.20 0.59 -19.54
N ALA A 222 43.12 0.00 -18.35
CA ALA A 222 44.30 -0.36 -17.57
C ALA A 222 45.12 -1.44 -18.28
N ALA A 223 44.48 -2.51 -18.73
CA ALA A 223 45.08 -3.63 -19.45
C ALA A 223 45.87 -3.15 -20.68
N VAL A 224 45.25 -2.33 -21.52
CA VAL A 224 45.89 -1.80 -22.74
C VAL A 224 47.09 -0.93 -22.40
N ARG A 225 47.01 -0.07 -21.37
CA ARG A 225 48.13 0.79 -20.94
C ARG A 225 49.33 -0.01 -20.42
N GLU A 226 49.08 -1.10 -19.70
CA GLU A 226 50.13 -1.91 -19.07
C GLU A 226 50.71 -2.99 -20.00
N SER A 227 49.97 -3.37 -21.05
CA SER A 227 50.36 -4.42 -22.00
C SER A 227 51.59 -4.11 -22.88
N GLY A 228 51.99 -2.83 -22.94
CA GLY A 228 53.05 -2.35 -23.83
C GLY A 228 52.68 -2.47 -25.32
N LEU A 229 51.40 -2.67 -25.66
CA LEU A 229 50.93 -2.68 -27.03
C LEU A 229 51.11 -1.29 -27.68
N PRO A 230 51.45 -1.23 -28.98
CA PRO A 230 51.50 0.04 -29.70
C PRO A 230 50.12 0.71 -29.67
N SER A 231 50.10 2.03 -29.50
CA SER A 231 48.87 2.84 -29.49
C SER A 231 48.84 3.76 -30.71
N PRO A 232 47.83 3.71 -31.58
CA PRO A 232 46.66 2.80 -31.52
C PRO A 232 47.01 1.35 -31.85
N VAL A 233 46.28 0.38 -31.27
CA VAL A 233 46.57 -1.05 -31.41
C VAL A 233 46.26 -1.53 -32.85
N PRO A 234 47.24 -2.03 -33.61
CA PRO A 234 47.06 -2.45 -34.99
C PRO A 234 46.40 -3.85 -35.07
N PRO A 235 45.78 -4.20 -36.21
CA PRO A 235 45.08 -5.49 -36.35
C PRO A 235 45.98 -6.72 -36.16
N GLY A 236 47.28 -6.58 -36.42
CA GLY A 236 48.27 -7.64 -36.20
C GLY A 236 48.44 -8.04 -34.73
N GLU A 237 48.09 -7.13 -33.80
CA GLU A 237 48.18 -7.36 -32.35
C GLU A 237 46.83 -7.79 -31.74
N ALA A 238 45.77 -7.97 -32.56
CA ALA A 238 44.44 -8.36 -32.07
C ALA A 238 44.44 -9.63 -31.19
N PRO A 239 45.16 -10.72 -31.51
CA PRO A 239 45.23 -11.89 -30.63
C PRO A 239 45.84 -11.60 -29.27
N ARG A 240 46.84 -10.72 -29.23
CA ARG A 240 47.51 -10.32 -27.99
C ARG A 240 46.63 -9.39 -27.15
N LEU A 241 45.89 -8.48 -27.80
CA LEU A 241 44.88 -7.66 -27.15
C LEU A 241 43.75 -8.50 -26.54
N THR A 242 43.21 -9.48 -27.27
CA THR A 242 42.18 -10.40 -26.75
C THR A 242 42.68 -11.16 -25.52
N GLY A 243 43.91 -11.71 -25.59
CA GLY A 243 44.52 -12.40 -24.45
C GLY A 243 44.65 -11.51 -23.22
N VAL A 244 45.15 -10.28 -23.40
CA VAL A 244 45.30 -9.30 -22.31
C VAL A 244 43.96 -8.94 -21.66
N LEU A 245 42.89 -8.77 -22.44
CA LEU A 245 41.56 -8.42 -21.90
C LEU A 245 40.93 -9.59 -21.13
N LEU A 246 41.05 -10.81 -21.64
CA LEU A 246 40.55 -12.01 -20.96
C LEU A 246 41.36 -12.34 -19.69
N GLU A 247 42.69 -12.12 -19.71
CA GLU A 247 43.55 -12.30 -18.53
C GLU A 247 43.22 -11.32 -17.39
N GLN A 248 42.65 -10.15 -17.72
CA GLN A 248 42.12 -9.20 -16.73
C GLN A 248 40.72 -9.55 -16.22
N GLY A 249 40.17 -10.68 -16.68
CA GLY A 249 38.90 -11.22 -16.21
C GLY A 249 37.67 -10.65 -16.90
N LEU A 250 37.81 -9.97 -18.04
CA LEU A 250 36.64 -9.55 -18.83
C LEU A 250 35.98 -10.74 -19.52
N GLU A 251 34.65 -10.77 -19.49
CA GLU A 251 33.86 -11.76 -20.23
C GLU A 251 33.78 -11.39 -21.73
N PRO A 252 33.56 -12.37 -22.64
CA PRO A 252 33.49 -12.09 -24.09
C PRO A 252 32.46 -11.02 -24.50
N ALA A 253 31.33 -10.96 -23.79
CA ALA A 253 30.30 -9.94 -24.01
C ALA A 253 30.81 -8.54 -23.58
N GLU A 254 31.44 -8.44 -22.41
CA GLU A 254 32.05 -7.20 -21.92
C GLU A 254 33.18 -6.73 -22.82
N VAL A 255 34.03 -7.64 -23.31
CA VAL A 255 35.09 -7.31 -24.28
C VAL A 255 34.46 -6.66 -25.51
N THR A 256 33.41 -7.27 -26.07
CA THR A 256 32.70 -6.72 -27.23
C THR A 256 32.13 -5.32 -26.94
N GLY A 257 31.60 -5.12 -25.74
CA GLY A 257 31.05 -3.85 -25.26
C GLY A 257 32.09 -2.74 -25.12
N VAL A 258 33.31 -3.05 -24.69
CA VAL A 258 34.36 -2.03 -24.46
C VAL A 258 35.17 -1.66 -25.71
N LEU A 259 35.19 -2.50 -26.75
CA LEU A 259 35.98 -2.26 -27.98
C LEU A 259 35.81 -0.86 -28.60
N PRO A 260 34.60 -0.25 -28.68
CA PRO A 260 34.42 1.08 -29.25
C PRO A 260 35.15 2.19 -28.48
N HIS A 261 35.56 1.92 -27.24
CA HIS A 261 36.17 2.89 -26.34
C HIS A 261 37.68 2.74 -26.20
N LEU A 262 38.29 1.73 -26.84
CA LEU A 262 39.72 1.46 -26.79
C LEU A 262 40.48 2.18 -27.93
N PRO A 263 41.77 2.52 -27.72
CA PRO A 263 42.59 3.16 -28.76
C PRO A 263 43.01 2.13 -29.83
N LEU A 264 42.10 1.80 -30.74
CA LEU A 264 42.28 0.78 -31.76
C LEU A 264 42.50 1.41 -33.15
N ALA A 265 43.39 0.81 -33.94
CA ALA A 265 43.50 1.14 -35.35
C ALA A 265 42.29 0.55 -36.13
N PRO A 266 41.95 1.09 -37.31
CA PRO A 266 40.86 0.56 -38.13
C PRO A 266 41.02 -0.95 -38.41
N GLY A 267 39.94 -1.71 -38.23
CA GLY A 267 39.90 -3.16 -38.45
C GLY A 267 40.40 -4.02 -37.27
N THR A 268 40.95 -3.42 -36.20
CA THR A 268 41.36 -4.18 -35.01
C THR A 268 40.16 -4.69 -34.20
N ALA A 269 39.12 -3.86 -34.04
CA ALA A 269 37.91 -4.24 -33.29
C ALA A 269 37.21 -5.44 -33.92
N ASP A 270 37.04 -5.46 -35.24
CA ASP A 270 36.40 -6.57 -35.96
C ASP A 270 37.20 -7.87 -35.80
N ARG A 271 38.53 -7.76 -35.88
CA ARG A 271 39.42 -8.91 -35.71
C ARG A 271 39.44 -9.45 -34.27
N VAL A 272 39.21 -8.61 -33.26
CA VAL A 272 39.02 -9.08 -31.88
C VAL A 272 37.68 -9.82 -31.75
N ARG A 273 36.61 -9.33 -32.36
CA ARG A 273 35.30 -10.03 -32.36
C ARG A 273 35.37 -11.38 -33.05
N ASP A 274 36.17 -11.53 -34.11
CA ASP A 274 36.39 -12.82 -34.78
C ASP A 274 37.16 -13.85 -33.93
N LEU A 275 37.79 -13.41 -32.83
CA LEU A 275 38.62 -14.23 -31.94
C LEU A 275 37.95 -14.59 -30.61
N LEU A 276 36.80 -13.98 -30.30
CA LEU A 276 35.97 -14.26 -29.13
C LEU A 276 34.96 -15.36 -29.44
#